data_AF-A0A4Q4B3P3-F1
#
_entry.id   AF-A0A4Q4B3P3-F1
#
_cell.length_a   1.000
_cell.length_b   1.000
_cell.length_c   1.000
_cell.angle_alpha   90.00
_cell.angle_beta   90.00
_cell.angle_gamma   90.00
#
_symmetry.space_group_name_H-M   'P 1'
#
loop_
_entity.id
_entity.type
_entity.pdbx_description
1 polymer ?
#
loop_
_entity_poly.entity_id
_entity_poly.type
_entity_poly.pdbx_seq_one_letter_code
_entity_poly.pdbx_strand_id
1 'polypeptide(L)'
;MAHQAVKPYSLLMYFLSIIAFFFLGIIYAGITEAGKGQMLAGGAIVLGYGVIGAFIGLLLSILTAIKSKRNLIIKINIFLTLIVIASFTYFTLKYQKRQQEKLKDELPKKEQPTTPTLDAKPMAMLTRTNVEKQLKNEMGLGMFSPNFYEHKTLYFYGNLTHRKSVQEHIPVDSITFKQREYGGFDIATAPSWLMPEHLKLDYDMLYFKVKSISHDFIEVVVNTRINQTAFVDRYAGKLQYWPEFLLGVHSVEFREPSAYKVYIKPLEHAETVTIPYSFMRPIKIQNEWLYVELQDNNYKTLGTGWIRWRKDDNLLIKYSLLN
;
A
#
# COMPACT_ATOMS: atom_id res chain seq x y z
N MET A 1 37.16 -32.02 36.17
CA MET A 1 37.76 -31.78 34.83
C MET A 1 36.72 -31.07 33.97
N ALA A 2 36.92 -29.79 33.62
CA ALA A 2 35.99 -29.08 32.75
C ALA A 2 35.96 -29.78 31.37
N HIS A 3 34.80 -30.31 30.98
CA HIS A 3 34.58 -30.97 29.69
C HIS A 3 35.11 -30.06 28.58
N GLN A 4 35.94 -30.62 27.67
CA GLN A 4 36.55 -29.87 26.56
C GLN A 4 35.52 -29.11 25.70
N ALA A 5 34.26 -29.55 25.73
CA ALA A 5 33.12 -28.96 25.05
C ALA A 5 32.76 -27.52 25.48
N VAL A 6 33.12 -27.08 26.70
CA VAL A 6 32.73 -25.76 27.24
C VAL A 6 33.88 -24.75 27.20
N LYS A 7 35.03 -25.15 26.65
CA LYS A 7 36.20 -24.25 26.58
C LYS A 7 36.01 -23.18 25.51
N PRO A 8 36.60 -21.98 25.68
CA PRO A 8 36.39 -20.86 24.77
C PRO A 8 36.70 -21.17 23.30
N TYR A 9 37.72 -21.98 23.04
CA TYR A 9 38.09 -22.38 21.68
C TYR A 9 37.06 -23.34 21.03
N SER A 10 36.34 -24.13 21.83
CA SER A 10 35.27 -25.02 21.37
C SER A 10 33.99 -24.23 21.10
N LEU A 11 33.67 -23.24 21.95
CA LEU A 11 32.56 -22.31 21.71
C LEU A 11 32.77 -21.51 20.41
N LEU A 12 33.99 -21.04 20.18
CA LEU A 12 34.35 -20.37 18.92
C LEU A 12 34.17 -21.31 17.72
N MET A 13 34.51 -22.58 17.85
CA MET A 13 34.30 -23.58 16.79
C MET A 13 32.83 -23.77 16.47
N TYR A 14 31.96 -23.85 17.49
CA TYR A 14 30.52 -24.00 17.28
C TYR A 14 29.95 -22.81 16.52
N PHE A 15 30.32 -21.60 16.95
CA PHE A 15 29.88 -20.37 16.32
C PHE A 15 30.36 -20.27 14.85
N LEU A 16 31.65 -20.53 14.60
CA LEU A 16 32.20 -20.50 13.24
C LEU A 16 31.60 -21.59 12.35
N SER A 17 31.33 -22.79 12.89
CA SER A 17 30.74 -23.89 12.15
C SER A 17 29.29 -23.59 11.75
N ILE A 18 28.50 -22.95 12.62
CA ILE A 18 27.15 -22.50 12.28
C ILE A 18 27.19 -21.58 11.06
N ILE A 19 28.05 -20.57 11.08
CA ILE A 19 28.14 -19.57 10.01
C ILE A 19 28.68 -20.19 8.72
N ALA A 20 29.75 -20.98 8.80
CA ALA A 20 30.35 -21.63 7.63
C ALA A 20 29.36 -22.59 6.94
N PHE A 21 28.67 -23.43 7.72
CA PHE A 21 27.72 -24.39 7.16
C PHE A 21 26.41 -23.74 6.70
N PHE A 22 26.03 -22.59 7.27
CA PHE A 22 24.92 -21.79 6.76
C PHE A 22 25.19 -21.34 5.31
N PHE A 23 26.37 -20.79 5.04
CA PHE A 23 26.75 -20.37 3.69
C PHE A 23 26.90 -21.56 2.74
N LEU A 24 27.47 -22.68 3.18
CA LEU A 24 27.50 -23.92 2.40
C LEU A 24 26.09 -24.40 2.02
N GLY A 25 25.12 -24.33 2.95
CA GLY A 25 23.72 -24.66 2.70
C GLY A 25 23.09 -23.77 1.63
N ILE A 26 23.33 -22.46 1.69
CA ILE A 26 22.87 -21.51 0.66
C ILE A 26 23.51 -21.80 -0.70
N ILE A 27 24.82 -22.08 -0.75
CA ILE A 27 25.53 -22.41 -1.99
C ILE A 27 24.96 -23.71 -2.59
N TYR A 28 24.73 -24.72 -1.77
CA TYR A 28 24.15 -25.99 -2.19
C TYR A 28 22.73 -25.81 -2.77
N ALA A 29 21.88 -25.01 -2.12
CA ALA A 29 20.55 -24.66 -2.63
C ALA A 29 20.62 -23.92 -3.98
N GLY A 30 21.66 -23.10 -4.18
CA GLY A 30 21.92 -22.42 -5.43
C GLY A 30 22.31 -23.38 -6.56
N ILE A 31 23.15 -24.38 -6.28
CA ILE A 31 23.60 -25.39 -7.26
C ILE A 31 22.46 -26.34 -7.64
N THR A 32 21.66 -26.75 -6.65
CA THR A 32 20.52 -27.67 -6.85
C THR A 32 19.27 -26.97 -7.39
N GLU A 33 19.36 -25.66 -7.64
CA GLU A 33 18.26 -24.82 -8.12
C GLU A 33 16.99 -24.91 -7.25
N ALA A 34 17.13 -25.22 -5.95
CA ALA A 34 16.01 -25.56 -5.06
C ALA A 34 14.95 -24.45 -4.90
N GLY A 35 15.30 -23.19 -5.21
CA GLY A 35 14.38 -22.05 -5.20
C GLY A 35 13.96 -21.55 -6.59
N LYS A 36 14.37 -22.20 -7.67
CA LYS A 36 14.10 -21.73 -9.04
C LYS A 36 12.64 -21.97 -9.41
N GLY A 37 11.99 -20.95 -9.98
CA GLY A 37 10.57 -21.01 -10.37
C GLY A 37 9.56 -20.78 -9.23
N GLN A 38 10.02 -20.69 -7.97
CA GLN A 38 9.16 -20.51 -6.79
C GLN A 38 8.97 -19.03 -6.38
N MET A 39 9.31 -18.09 -7.26
CA MET A 39 9.19 -16.63 -7.06
C MET A 39 9.59 -16.19 -5.63
N LEU A 40 8.66 -15.62 -4.85
CA LEU A 40 8.89 -15.06 -3.52
C LEU A 40 9.24 -16.15 -2.47
N ALA A 41 8.74 -17.37 -2.64
CA ALA A 41 9.08 -18.51 -1.79
C ALA A 41 10.50 -19.05 -2.05
N GLY A 42 11.07 -18.77 -3.22
CA GLY A 42 12.44 -19.19 -3.57
C GLY A 42 13.49 -18.67 -2.58
N GLY A 43 13.32 -17.44 -2.08
CA GLY A 43 14.20 -16.87 -1.04
C GLY A 43 14.10 -17.61 0.29
N ALA A 44 12.88 -17.92 0.73
CA ALA A 44 12.64 -18.66 1.97
C ALA A 44 13.17 -20.10 1.89
N ILE A 45 13.02 -20.77 0.74
CA ILE A 45 13.55 -22.11 0.51
C ILE A 45 15.08 -22.10 0.61
N VAL A 46 15.75 -21.17 -0.08
CA VAL A 46 17.23 -21.06 -0.03
C VAL A 46 17.73 -20.72 1.38
N LEU A 47 17.02 -19.85 2.11
CA LEU A 47 17.32 -19.60 3.53
C LEU A 47 17.12 -20.85 4.40
N GLY A 48 16.07 -21.64 4.14
CA GLY A 48 15.81 -22.89 4.83
C GLY A 48 16.96 -23.89 4.70
N TYR A 49 17.53 -24.03 3.50
CA TYR A 49 18.74 -24.85 3.30
C TYR A 49 19.95 -24.31 4.08
N GLY A 50 20.07 -22.98 4.21
CA GLY A 50 21.06 -22.36 5.10
C GLY A 50 20.87 -22.78 6.56
N VAL A 51 19.64 -22.73 7.08
CA VAL A 51 19.32 -23.12 8.46
C VAL A 51 19.58 -24.61 8.70
N ILE A 52 19.19 -25.49 7.77
CA ILE A 52 19.48 -26.92 7.84
C ILE A 52 21.00 -27.16 7.86
N GLY A 53 21.74 -26.46 6.99
CA GLY A 53 23.21 -26.51 6.97
C GLY A 53 23.81 -26.09 8.32
N ALA A 54 23.37 -24.96 8.87
CA ALA A 54 23.82 -24.46 10.17
C ALA A 54 23.60 -25.48 11.30
N PHE A 55 22.44 -26.16 11.31
CA PHE A 55 22.13 -27.19 12.30
C PHE A 55 23.04 -28.41 12.18
N ILE A 56 23.31 -28.88 10.95
CA ILE A 56 24.27 -29.96 10.69
C ILE A 56 25.67 -29.55 11.14
N GLY A 57 26.09 -28.32 10.81
CA GLY A 57 27.38 -27.77 11.23
C GLY A 57 27.52 -27.74 12.75
N LEU A 58 26.46 -27.34 13.47
CA LEU A 58 26.46 -27.33 14.93
C LEU A 58 26.64 -28.75 15.49
N LEU A 59 25.88 -29.73 15.01
CA LEU A 59 25.99 -31.13 15.46
C LEU A 59 27.39 -31.70 15.22
N LEU A 60 27.95 -31.50 14.02
CA LEU A 60 29.30 -31.94 13.67
C LEU A 60 30.34 -31.28 14.57
N SER A 61 30.18 -29.99 14.85
CA SER A 61 31.12 -29.26 15.71
C SER A 61 31.10 -29.76 17.16
N ILE A 62 29.92 -30.08 17.72
CA ILE A 62 29.79 -30.65 19.07
C ILE A 62 30.46 -32.03 19.13
N LEU A 63 30.17 -32.91 18.17
CA LEU A 63 30.78 -34.24 18.10
C LEU A 63 32.31 -34.15 17.97
N THR A 64 32.79 -33.22 17.15
CA THR A 64 34.22 -32.97 16.95
C THR A 64 34.89 -32.45 18.22
N ALA A 65 34.24 -31.54 18.96
CA ALA A 65 34.77 -30.99 20.22
C ALA A 65 34.89 -32.02 21.34
N ILE A 66 34.03 -33.05 21.35
CA ILE A 66 34.07 -34.12 22.36
C ILE A 66 35.26 -35.07 22.12
N LYS A 67 35.62 -35.32 20.86
CA LYS A 67 36.64 -36.32 20.49
C LYS A 67 38.03 -35.74 20.18
N SER A 68 38.14 -34.43 19.97
CA SER A 68 39.36 -33.81 19.41
C SER A 68 40.28 -33.17 20.44
N LYS A 69 41.59 -33.26 20.20
CA LYS A 69 42.61 -32.54 20.98
C LYS A 69 42.58 -31.05 20.67
N ARG A 70 42.94 -30.20 21.65
CA ARG A 70 42.99 -28.72 21.55
C ARG A 70 43.66 -28.22 20.26
N ASN A 71 44.82 -28.77 19.89
CA ASN A 71 45.57 -28.32 18.72
C ASN A 71 44.82 -28.55 17.41
N LEU A 72 44.00 -29.59 17.33
CA LEU A 72 43.15 -29.86 16.16
C LEU A 72 42.02 -28.82 16.08
N ILE A 73 41.37 -28.51 17.21
CA ILE A 73 40.25 -27.55 17.26
C ILE A 73 40.72 -26.15 16.83
N ILE A 74 41.93 -25.74 17.24
CA ILE A 74 42.50 -24.45 16.81
C ILE A 74 42.73 -24.42 15.29
N LYS A 75 43.26 -25.50 14.70
CA LYS A 75 43.44 -25.59 13.24
C LYS A 75 42.11 -25.55 12.49
N ILE A 76 41.09 -26.24 13.01
CA ILE A 76 39.74 -26.23 12.45
C ILE A 76 39.13 -24.83 12.52
N ASN A 77 39.31 -24.09 13.62
CA ASN A 77 38.82 -22.71 13.73
C ASN A 77 39.44 -21.78 12.69
N ILE A 78 40.76 -21.88 12.47
CA ILE A 78 41.45 -21.10 11.42
C ILE A 78 40.87 -21.44 10.05
N PHE A 79 40.68 -22.74 9.77
CA PHE A 79 40.11 -23.19 8.50
C PHE A 79 38.66 -22.69 8.30
N LEU A 80 37.79 -22.83 9.30
CA LEU A 80 36.42 -22.33 9.27
C LEU A 80 36.39 -20.81 9.09
N THR A 81 37.30 -20.09 9.74
CA THR A 81 37.41 -18.63 9.58
C THR A 81 37.74 -18.25 8.13
N LEU A 82 38.66 -18.96 7.49
CA LEU A 82 38.97 -18.74 6.07
C LEU A 82 37.76 -19.01 5.17
N ILE A 83 36.99 -20.06 5.44
CA ILE A 83 35.75 -20.37 4.69
C ILE A 83 34.72 -19.25 4.86
N VAL A 84 34.54 -18.73 6.07
CA VAL A 84 33.60 -17.64 6.34
C VAL A 84 34.02 -16.37 5.59
N ILE A 85 35.30 -16.00 5.65
CA ILE A 85 35.83 -14.83 4.92
C ILE A 85 35.67 -14.98 3.40
N ALA A 86 35.99 -16.16 2.87
CA ALA A 86 35.83 -16.45 1.44
C ALA A 86 34.36 -16.37 1.01
N SER A 87 33.45 -16.96 1.80
CA SER A 87 32.00 -16.93 1.55
C SER A 87 31.45 -15.52 1.60
N PHE A 88 31.82 -14.74 2.63
CA PHE A 88 31.38 -13.36 2.79
C PHE A 88 31.84 -12.48 1.62
N THR A 89 33.10 -12.61 1.22
CA THR A 89 33.66 -11.91 0.05
C THR A 89 32.89 -12.30 -1.23
N TYR A 90 32.66 -13.59 -1.46
CA TYR A 90 31.91 -14.08 -2.62
C TYR A 90 30.49 -13.51 -2.69
N PHE A 91 29.73 -13.57 -1.59
CA PHE A 91 28.35 -13.05 -1.55
C PHE A 91 28.30 -11.53 -1.70
N THR A 92 29.26 -10.80 -1.13
CA THR A 92 29.35 -9.34 -1.26
C THR A 92 29.60 -8.93 -2.71
N LEU A 93 30.57 -9.57 -3.38
CA LEU A 93 30.85 -9.33 -4.80
C LEU A 93 29.66 -9.71 -5.69
N LYS A 94 28.99 -10.83 -5.41
CA LYS A 94 27.79 -11.26 -6.14
C LYS A 94 26.63 -10.29 -5.97
N TYR A 95 26.44 -9.74 -4.76
CA TYR A 95 25.42 -8.73 -4.48
C TYR A 95 25.73 -7.43 -5.24
N GLN A 96 26.98 -6.96 -5.20
CA GLN A 96 27.39 -5.75 -5.93
C GLN A 96 27.22 -5.90 -7.45
N LYS A 97 27.60 -7.04 -8.03
CA LYS A 97 27.37 -7.31 -9.47
C LYS A 97 25.89 -7.24 -9.85
N ARG A 98 25.02 -7.86 -9.04
CA ARG A 98 23.55 -7.80 -9.27
C ARG A 98 22.98 -6.38 -9.16
N GLN A 99 23.52 -5.55 -8.27
CA GLN A 99 23.11 -4.15 -8.17
C GLN A 99 23.57 -3.34 -9.39
N GLN A 100 24.79 -3.59 -9.90
CA GLN A 100 25.27 -2.95 -11.12
C GLN A 100 24.52 -3.40 -12.38
N GLU A 101 24.08 -4.65 -12.46
CA GLU A 101 23.22 -5.16 -13.54
C GLU A 101 21.84 -4.48 -13.52
N LYS A 102 21.20 -4.39 -12.35
CA LYS A 102 19.93 -3.65 -12.20
C LYS A 102 20.05 -2.18 -12.60
N LEU A 103 21.14 -1.51 -12.22
CA LEU A 103 21.39 -0.11 -12.59
C LEU A 103 21.62 0.07 -14.10
N LYS A 104 22.16 -0.95 -14.79
CA LYS A 104 22.37 -0.93 -16.25
C LYS A 104 21.08 -1.24 -17.03
N ASP A 105 20.21 -2.09 -16.49
CA ASP A 105 18.90 -2.40 -17.07
C ASP A 105 17.87 -1.26 -16.85
N GLU A 106 18.08 -0.39 -15.85
CA GLU A 106 17.27 0.81 -15.58
C GLU A 106 17.69 2.05 -16.39
N LEU A 107 18.78 2.00 -17.18
CA LEU A 107 19.10 3.06 -18.14
C LEU A 107 18.12 3.00 -19.33
N PRO A 108 17.58 4.15 -19.79
CA PRO A 108 16.56 4.18 -20.83
C PRO A 108 17.14 3.63 -22.13
N LYS A 109 16.75 2.41 -22.47
CA LYS A 109 17.02 1.82 -23.78
C LYS A 109 16.24 2.66 -24.80
N LYS A 110 16.98 3.42 -25.63
CA LYS A 110 16.42 4.17 -26.77
C LYS A 110 15.43 3.28 -27.52
N GLU A 111 14.17 3.68 -27.53
CA GLU A 111 13.11 3.01 -28.27
C GLU A 111 13.47 2.94 -29.75
N GLN A 112 13.65 1.72 -30.25
CA GLN A 112 13.51 1.44 -31.68
C GLN A 112 12.07 0.97 -31.92
N PRO A 113 11.41 1.47 -32.98
CA PRO A 113 10.03 1.13 -33.27
C PRO A 113 9.94 -0.35 -33.61
N THR A 114 9.19 -1.11 -32.82
CA THR A 114 8.91 -2.52 -33.11
C THR A 114 7.53 -2.65 -33.75
N THR A 115 7.53 -3.30 -34.90
CA THR A 115 6.40 -3.83 -35.66
C THR A 115 5.42 -4.60 -34.75
N PRO A 116 4.09 -4.47 -34.94
CA PRO A 116 3.11 -5.06 -34.04
C PRO A 116 3.18 -6.59 -34.09
N THR A 117 3.46 -7.20 -32.94
CA THR A 117 3.32 -8.65 -32.77
C THR A 117 1.92 -8.93 -32.22
N LEU A 118 1.20 -9.80 -32.93
CA LEU A 118 -0.12 -10.30 -32.59
C LEU A 118 -0.17 -10.91 -31.17
N ASP A 119 -1.30 -10.65 -30.51
CA ASP A 119 -1.94 -11.47 -29.49
C ASP A 119 -1.13 -11.81 -28.23
N ALA A 120 -0.91 -10.80 -27.39
CA ALA A 120 -0.91 -11.00 -25.94
C ALA A 120 -2.23 -10.46 -25.39
N LYS A 121 -3.18 -11.36 -25.07
CA LYS A 121 -4.36 -11.02 -24.28
C LYS A 121 -3.90 -10.42 -22.94
N PRO A 122 -4.27 -9.19 -22.59
CA PRO A 122 -3.95 -8.64 -21.28
C PRO A 122 -4.70 -9.43 -20.21
N MET A 123 -3.97 -10.13 -19.33
CA MET A 123 -4.51 -10.77 -18.13
C MET A 123 -4.83 -9.78 -17.00
N ALA A 124 -4.79 -8.47 -17.24
CA ALA A 124 -5.35 -7.48 -16.34
C ALA A 124 -6.87 -7.39 -16.56
N MET A 125 -7.61 -8.42 -16.14
CA MET A 125 -9.07 -8.33 -16.07
C MET A 125 -9.45 -7.59 -14.78
N LEU A 126 -9.16 -6.28 -14.76
CA LEU A 126 -9.84 -5.35 -13.86
C LEU A 126 -11.30 -5.30 -14.31
N THR A 127 -12.22 -5.40 -13.36
CA THR A 127 -13.63 -5.66 -13.60
C THR A 127 -14.26 -4.45 -14.31
N ARG A 128 -14.27 -4.49 -15.65
CA ARG A 128 -15.11 -3.60 -16.44
C ARG A 128 -16.51 -4.17 -16.39
N THR A 129 -17.26 -3.84 -15.34
CA THR A 129 -18.65 -4.27 -15.23
C THR A 129 -19.44 -3.55 -16.32
N ASN A 130 -19.67 -4.23 -17.44
CA ASN A 130 -20.67 -3.86 -18.45
C ASN A 130 -22.05 -4.01 -17.82
N VAL A 131 -22.43 -3.05 -16.98
CA VAL A 131 -23.84 -2.79 -16.64
C VAL A 131 -24.25 -1.56 -17.43
N GLU A 132 -24.44 -1.77 -18.75
CA GLU A 132 -25.19 -0.87 -19.61
C GLU A 132 -26.67 -0.91 -19.20
N LYS A 133 -26.98 -0.25 -18.08
CA LYS A 133 -28.26 0.35 -17.68
C LYS A 133 -28.18 0.62 -16.18
N GLN A 134 -28.05 1.91 -15.82
CA GLN A 134 -28.26 2.55 -14.50
C GLN A 134 -27.11 3.33 -13.83
N LEU A 135 -25.92 3.55 -14.41
CA LEU A 135 -24.97 4.50 -13.80
C LEU A 135 -25.30 5.97 -14.08
N LYS A 136 -26.45 6.42 -13.53
CA LYS A 136 -26.68 7.80 -13.14
C LYS A 136 -25.77 8.03 -11.94
N ASN A 137 -24.76 8.89 -12.10
CA ASN A 137 -23.75 9.33 -11.12
C ASN A 137 -24.01 8.91 -9.65
N GLU A 138 -23.71 7.65 -9.32
CA GLU A 138 -23.94 7.11 -7.98
C GLU A 138 -23.09 7.91 -6.98
N MET A 139 -23.76 8.45 -5.95
CA MET A 139 -23.13 9.26 -4.89
C MET A 139 -22.03 8.48 -4.17
N GLY A 140 -22.12 7.15 -4.12
CA GLY A 140 -21.22 6.31 -3.32
C GLY A 140 -21.46 6.49 -1.82
N LEU A 141 -20.67 5.79 -1.00
CA LEU A 141 -20.83 5.78 0.46
C LEU A 141 -20.06 6.91 1.15
N GLY A 142 -19.04 7.45 0.50
CA GLY A 142 -18.19 8.51 1.01
C GLY A 142 -16.82 8.49 0.34
N MET A 143 -15.78 8.81 1.12
CA MET A 143 -14.40 8.91 0.66
C MET A 143 -13.48 7.98 1.44
N PHE A 144 -12.49 7.42 0.77
CA PHE A 144 -11.38 6.70 1.36
C PHE A 144 -10.08 7.48 1.11
N SER A 145 -9.30 7.68 2.16
CA SER A 145 -7.96 8.27 2.08
C SER A 145 -6.92 7.29 2.61
N PRO A 146 -5.88 6.93 1.83
CA PRO A 146 -4.82 6.05 2.31
C PRO A 146 -4.02 6.71 3.44
N ASN A 147 -3.59 5.92 4.42
CA ASN A 147 -2.69 6.40 5.46
C ASN A 147 -1.23 6.30 4.99
N PHE A 148 -0.78 7.28 4.20
CA PHE A 148 0.60 7.28 3.68
C PHE A 148 1.67 7.63 4.73
N TYR A 149 1.30 7.99 5.96
CA TYR A 149 2.23 8.16 7.08
C TYR A 149 2.69 6.80 7.64
N GLU A 150 1.75 5.85 7.79
CA GLU A 150 2.02 4.51 8.32
C GLU A 150 2.30 3.50 7.20
N HIS A 151 1.61 3.63 6.07
CA HIS A 151 1.68 2.70 4.95
C HIS A 151 2.27 3.38 3.73
N LYS A 152 3.52 3.06 3.41
CA LYS A 152 4.20 3.57 2.20
C LYS A 152 3.64 3.01 0.90
N THR A 153 2.71 2.06 0.96
CA THR A 153 2.15 1.41 -0.22
C THR A 153 0.67 1.13 -0.03
N LEU A 154 -0.13 1.55 -1.00
CA LEU A 154 -1.53 1.16 -1.14
C LEU A 154 -1.64 0.14 -2.26
N TYR A 155 -2.06 -1.09 -1.93
CA TYR A 155 -2.27 -2.15 -2.91
C TYR A 155 -3.69 -2.12 -3.46
N PHE A 156 -3.80 -2.35 -4.77
CA PHE A 156 -5.07 -2.53 -5.48
C PHE A 156 -5.29 -4.01 -5.79
N TYR A 157 -6.49 -4.48 -5.50
CA TYR A 157 -6.93 -5.84 -5.75
C TYR A 157 -8.04 -5.84 -6.81
N GLY A 158 -8.00 -6.86 -7.67
CA GLY A 158 -9.04 -7.12 -8.66
C GLY A 158 -10.20 -7.91 -8.06
N ASN A 159 -10.64 -8.97 -8.74
CA ASN A 159 -11.73 -9.80 -8.24
C ASN A 159 -11.40 -10.47 -6.90
N LEU A 160 -12.26 -10.23 -5.91
CA LEU A 160 -12.14 -10.83 -4.59
C LEU A 160 -12.81 -12.22 -4.57
N THR A 161 -12.19 -13.16 -3.86
CA THR A 161 -12.85 -14.39 -3.45
C THR A 161 -13.50 -14.15 -2.10
N HIS A 162 -14.82 -14.28 -2.01
CA HIS A 162 -15.52 -14.11 -0.75
C HIS A 162 -14.97 -15.05 0.34
N ARG A 163 -14.93 -14.54 1.59
CA ARG A 163 -14.43 -15.23 2.80
C ARG A 163 -12.92 -15.44 2.91
N LYS A 164 -12.13 -14.95 1.95
CA LYS A 164 -10.67 -14.91 2.06
C LYS A 164 -10.20 -13.55 2.58
N SER A 165 -9.15 -13.55 3.39
CA SER A 165 -8.58 -12.31 3.93
C SER A 165 -7.76 -11.55 2.87
N VAL A 166 -7.33 -10.32 3.21
CA VAL A 166 -6.46 -9.50 2.35
C VAL A 166 -5.17 -10.23 1.97
N GLN A 167 -4.55 -10.96 2.92
CA GLN A 167 -3.26 -11.63 2.73
C GLN A 167 -3.34 -12.83 1.76
N GLU A 168 -4.55 -13.34 1.51
CA GLU A 168 -4.78 -14.44 0.58
C GLU A 168 -5.01 -13.97 -0.86
N HIS A 169 -5.05 -12.65 -1.09
CA HIS A 169 -5.21 -12.06 -2.42
C HIS A 169 -3.89 -11.51 -2.94
N ILE A 170 -3.68 -11.66 -4.25
CA ILE A 170 -2.51 -11.10 -4.93
C ILE A 170 -2.89 -9.70 -5.41
N PRO A 171 -2.15 -8.64 -5.02
CA PRO A 171 -2.34 -7.31 -5.57
C PRO A 171 -2.15 -7.30 -7.10
N VAL A 172 -3.02 -6.59 -7.80
CA VAL A 172 -2.92 -6.36 -9.24
C VAL A 172 -2.00 -5.19 -9.54
N ASP A 173 -2.03 -4.17 -8.69
CA ASP A 173 -1.22 -2.97 -8.84
C ASP A 173 -1.04 -2.26 -7.49
N SER A 174 -0.29 -1.15 -7.45
CA SER A 174 -0.09 -0.37 -6.23
C SER A 174 0.30 1.08 -6.47
N ILE A 175 0.07 1.92 -5.46
CA ILE A 175 0.69 3.24 -5.34
C ILE A 175 1.73 3.14 -4.24
N THR A 176 2.94 3.65 -4.49
CA THR A 176 3.95 3.84 -3.45
C THR A 176 4.18 5.31 -3.16
N PHE A 177 4.39 5.63 -1.89
CA PHE A 177 4.61 6.98 -1.40
C PHE A 177 6.04 7.14 -0.90
N LYS A 178 6.64 8.29 -1.20
CA LYS A 178 7.94 8.72 -0.65
C LYS A 178 7.75 10.01 0.14
N GLN A 179 8.43 10.11 1.27
CA GLN A 179 8.47 11.33 2.06
C GLN A 179 9.47 12.31 1.43
N ARG A 180 9.13 13.59 1.37
CA ARG A 180 10.04 14.65 0.88
C ARG A 180 11.02 15.07 1.98
N GLU A 181 12.15 15.67 1.57
CA GLU A 181 13.21 16.13 2.48
C GLU A 181 12.71 17.16 3.52
N TYR A 182 11.75 18.00 3.15
CA TYR A 182 11.20 19.07 4.00
C TYR A 182 9.83 18.74 4.61
N GLY A 183 9.43 17.46 4.61
CA GLY A 183 8.09 17.02 5.03
C GLY A 183 7.08 16.95 3.89
N GLY A 184 5.95 16.26 4.15
CA GLY A 184 4.95 15.91 3.14
C GLY A 184 5.30 14.67 2.32
N PHE A 185 4.38 14.26 1.45
CA PHE A 185 4.49 13.03 0.66
C PHE A 185 4.36 13.29 -0.84
N ASP A 186 5.05 12.48 -1.63
CA ASP A 186 4.89 12.35 -3.08
C ASP A 186 4.58 10.91 -3.43
N ILE A 187 3.94 10.72 -4.58
CA ILE A 187 3.85 9.41 -5.23
C ILE A 187 5.23 9.10 -5.83
N ALA A 188 5.83 7.99 -5.40
CA ALA A 188 7.04 7.45 -6.00
C ALA A 188 6.71 6.61 -7.25
N THR A 189 5.69 5.75 -7.14
CA THR A 189 5.16 4.99 -8.28
C THR A 189 3.64 4.97 -8.20
N ALA A 190 2.97 5.10 -9.34
CA ALA A 190 1.53 4.89 -9.45
C ALA A 190 1.20 4.31 -10.83
N PRO A 191 0.06 3.61 -10.94
CA PRO A 191 -0.42 3.13 -12.23
C PRO A 191 -0.76 4.30 -13.15
N SER A 192 -0.44 4.20 -14.44
CA SER A 192 -0.71 5.26 -15.43
C SER A 192 -2.20 5.55 -15.63
N TRP A 193 -3.06 4.62 -15.27
CA TRP A 193 -4.52 4.73 -15.35
C TRP A 193 -5.15 5.37 -14.10
N LEU A 194 -4.37 5.69 -13.07
CA LEU A 194 -4.88 6.22 -11.81
C LEU A 194 -5.38 7.67 -11.98
N MET A 195 -6.66 7.90 -11.68
CA MET A 195 -7.24 9.24 -11.70
C MET A 195 -8.36 9.34 -10.64
N PRO A 196 -8.00 9.52 -9.36
CA PRO A 196 -8.92 9.45 -8.23
C PRO A 196 -9.85 10.67 -8.19
N GLU A 197 -10.77 10.71 -7.22
CA GLU A 197 -11.69 11.84 -7.05
C GLU A 197 -10.94 13.13 -6.72
N HIS A 198 -9.96 13.05 -5.81
CA HIS A 198 -9.08 14.17 -5.48
C HIS A 198 -7.63 13.69 -5.37
N LEU A 199 -6.71 14.45 -5.99
CA LEU A 199 -5.26 14.24 -5.91
C LEU A 199 -4.56 15.59 -5.78
N LYS A 200 -4.22 15.96 -4.55
CA LYS A 200 -3.47 17.17 -4.18
C LYS A 200 -2.54 16.85 -3.01
N LEU A 201 -1.42 16.20 -3.31
CA LEU A 201 -0.44 15.73 -2.32
C LEU A 201 0.38 16.86 -1.69
N ASP A 202 0.39 18.03 -2.32
CA ASP A 202 0.86 19.29 -1.74
C ASP A 202 0.05 19.70 -0.48
N TYR A 203 -1.18 19.20 -0.35
CA TYR A 203 -2.05 19.36 0.80
C TYR A 203 -2.32 18.04 1.55
N ASP A 204 -1.51 17.00 1.29
CA ASP A 204 -1.73 15.65 1.83
C ASP A 204 -3.16 15.11 1.54
N MET A 205 -3.73 15.46 0.38
CA MET A 205 -5.06 15.02 -0.03
C MET A 205 -4.99 14.00 -1.17
N LEU A 206 -5.43 12.78 -0.88
CA LEU A 206 -5.69 11.74 -1.86
C LEU A 206 -6.99 11.04 -1.46
N TYR A 207 -8.06 11.28 -2.21
CA TYR A 207 -9.38 10.71 -1.91
C TYR A 207 -9.90 9.87 -3.06
N PHE A 208 -10.37 8.68 -2.72
CA PHE A 208 -11.10 7.81 -3.62
C PHE A 208 -12.57 7.75 -3.21
N LYS A 209 -13.47 7.87 -4.20
CA LYS A 209 -14.90 7.67 -3.96
C LYS A 209 -15.16 6.21 -3.64
N VAL A 210 -15.86 5.95 -2.54
CA VAL A 210 -16.18 4.60 -2.07
C VAL A 210 -17.49 4.13 -2.70
N LYS A 211 -17.47 2.96 -3.33
CA LYS A 211 -18.64 2.36 -3.96
C LYS A 211 -19.30 1.31 -3.07
N SER A 212 -18.49 0.42 -2.47
CA SER A 212 -18.99 -0.63 -1.59
C SER A 212 -17.98 -0.94 -0.48
N ILE A 213 -18.46 -1.51 0.63
CA ILE A 213 -17.65 -1.87 1.79
C ILE A 213 -17.96 -3.32 2.16
N SER A 214 -16.91 -4.07 2.46
CA SER A 214 -16.97 -5.42 3.03
C SER A 214 -16.22 -5.44 4.37
N HIS A 215 -16.05 -6.62 4.96
CA HIS A 215 -15.31 -6.78 6.20
C HIS A 215 -13.87 -6.26 6.05
N ASP A 216 -13.14 -6.79 5.07
CA ASP A 216 -11.70 -6.54 4.90
C ASP A 216 -11.37 -5.57 3.76
N PHE A 217 -12.29 -5.36 2.83
CA PHE A 217 -12.04 -4.56 1.63
C PHE A 217 -13.03 -3.42 1.46
N ILE A 218 -12.56 -2.36 0.82
CA ILE A 218 -13.37 -1.26 0.28
C ILE A 218 -13.23 -1.29 -1.24
N GLU A 219 -14.34 -1.27 -1.97
CA GLU A 219 -14.34 -1.00 -3.41
C GLU A 219 -14.32 0.51 -3.62
N VAL A 220 -13.29 1.00 -4.30
CA VAL A 220 -13.08 2.41 -4.57
C VAL A 220 -13.02 2.70 -6.07
N VAL A 221 -13.47 3.89 -6.46
CA VAL A 221 -13.31 4.40 -7.84
C VAL A 221 -11.89 4.94 -7.99
N VAL A 222 -11.09 4.24 -8.78
CA VAL A 222 -9.67 4.57 -9.02
C VAL A 222 -9.46 5.42 -10.27
N ASN A 223 -10.44 5.45 -11.19
CA ASN A 223 -10.45 6.37 -12.32
C ASN A 223 -11.86 6.93 -12.55
N THR A 224 -12.05 8.23 -12.31
CA THR A 224 -13.35 8.90 -12.42
C THR A 224 -13.81 9.17 -13.86
N ARG A 225 -12.91 9.20 -14.86
CA ARG A 225 -13.29 9.37 -16.29
C ARG A 225 -13.97 8.13 -16.85
N ILE A 226 -13.46 6.95 -16.49
CA ILE A 226 -13.94 5.67 -17.01
C ILE A 226 -14.70 4.84 -15.97
N ASN A 227 -14.93 5.39 -14.77
CA ASN A 227 -15.55 4.70 -13.63
C ASN A 227 -14.89 3.35 -13.30
N GLN A 228 -13.57 3.26 -13.46
CA GLN A 228 -12.83 2.06 -13.10
C GLN A 228 -12.78 1.94 -11.58
N THR A 229 -13.02 0.74 -11.07
CA THR A 229 -12.94 0.43 -9.64
C THR A 229 -11.84 -0.57 -9.33
N ALA A 230 -11.37 -0.56 -8.10
CA ALA A 230 -10.50 -1.57 -7.53
C ALA A 230 -10.85 -1.76 -6.05
N PHE A 231 -10.46 -2.90 -5.50
CA PHE A 231 -10.56 -3.14 -4.07
C PHE A 231 -9.27 -2.73 -3.38
N VAL A 232 -9.39 -2.17 -2.18
CA VAL A 232 -8.26 -1.83 -1.31
C VAL A 232 -8.51 -2.41 0.08
N ASP A 233 -7.44 -2.67 0.82
CA ASP A 233 -7.54 -3.03 2.23
C ASP A 233 -8.23 -1.89 3.01
N ARG A 234 -9.32 -2.24 3.71
CA ARG A 234 -10.10 -1.30 4.51
C ARG A 234 -9.25 -0.60 5.58
N TYR A 235 -8.25 -1.30 6.10
CA TYR A 235 -7.43 -0.83 7.21
C TYR A 235 -6.16 -0.10 6.75
N ALA A 236 -5.87 -0.05 5.45
CA ALA A 236 -4.73 0.69 4.89
C ALA A 236 -4.94 2.22 4.87
N GLY A 237 -6.04 2.71 5.42
CA GLY A 237 -6.39 4.12 5.41
C GLY A 237 -7.61 4.46 6.25
N LYS A 238 -8.11 5.67 6.03
CA LYS A 238 -9.27 6.22 6.69
C LYS A 238 -10.46 6.24 5.74
N LEU A 239 -11.52 5.52 6.12
CA LEU A 239 -12.84 5.66 5.53
C LEU A 239 -13.57 6.82 6.21
N GLN A 240 -14.15 7.70 5.42
CA GLN A 240 -15.06 8.77 5.87
C GLN A 240 -16.36 8.66 5.10
N TYR A 241 -17.46 8.43 5.80
CA TYR A 241 -18.78 8.49 5.15
C TYR A 241 -19.10 9.93 4.75
N TRP A 242 -20.03 10.10 3.80
CA TRP A 242 -20.45 11.43 3.34
C TRP A 242 -20.72 12.43 4.47
N PRO A 243 -21.42 12.07 5.58
CA PRO A 243 -21.62 13.02 6.65
C PRO A 243 -20.32 13.51 7.31
N GLU A 244 -19.40 12.59 7.58
CA GLU A 244 -18.11 12.89 8.21
C GLU A 244 -17.22 13.70 7.26
N PHE A 245 -17.23 13.35 5.98
CA PHE A 245 -16.48 14.05 4.95
C PHE A 245 -16.99 15.48 4.74
N LEU A 246 -18.30 15.66 4.60
CA LEU A 246 -18.92 16.98 4.38
C LEU A 246 -18.72 17.93 5.56
N LEU A 247 -18.62 17.43 6.78
CA LEU A 247 -18.29 18.29 7.93
C LEU A 247 -16.82 18.75 7.94
N GLY A 248 -15.95 18.10 7.16
CA GLY A 248 -14.55 18.46 7.01
C GLY A 248 -14.22 19.35 5.82
N VAL A 249 -15.18 19.62 4.92
CA VAL A 249 -14.95 20.48 3.75
C VAL A 249 -14.99 21.96 4.14
N HIS A 250 -14.35 22.81 3.34
CA HIS A 250 -14.34 24.25 3.59
C HIS A 250 -15.73 24.87 3.36
N SER A 251 -16.32 24.59 2.19
CA SER A 251 -17.62 25.14 1.80
C SER A 251 -18.42 24.17 0.96
N VAL A 252 -19.74 24.39 0.94
CA VAL A 252 -20.69 23.69 0.06
C VAL A 252 -21.49 24.70 -0.73
N GLU A 253 -21.92 24.28 -1.91
CA GLU A 253 -22.71 25.10 -2.83
C GLU A 253 -23.81 24.25 -3.44
N PHE A 254 -24.90 24.89 -3.86
CA PHE A 254 -25.91 24.19 -4.65
C PHE A 254 -25.36 23.89 -6.05
N ARG A 255 -25.63 22.69 -6.56
CA ARG A 255 -25.34 22.39 -7.97
C ARG A 255 -26.12 23.31 -8.91
N GLU A 256 -27.35 23.61 -8.55
CA GLU A 256 -28.28 24.49 -9.27
C GLU A 256 -28.84 25.54 -8.29
N PRO A 257 -28.17 26.68 -8.11
CA PRO A 257 -28.55 27.68 -7.11
C PRO A 257 -29.98 28.22 -7.24
N SER A 258 -30.56 28.21 -8.44
CA SER A 258 -31.94 28.64 -8.69
C SER A 258 -32.99 27.61 -8.27
N ALA A 259 -32.62 26.33 -8.18
CA ALA A 259 -33.55 25.24 -7.89
C ALA A 259 -33.70 24.94 -6.39
N TYR A 260 -32.73 25.38 -5.57
CA TYR A 260 -32.66 25.03 -4.16
C TYR A 260 -32.62 26.28 -3.28
N LYS A 261 -33.10 26.12 -2.05
CA LYS A 261 -33.21 27.20 -1.07
C LYS A 261 -32.65 26.76 0.27
N VAL A 262 -32.30 27.73 1.10
CA VAL A 262 -31.91 27.53 2.49
C VAL A 262 -33.15 27.67 3.36
N TYR A 263 -33.36 26.73 4.28
CA TYR A 263 -34.56 26.65 5.13
C TYR A 263 -34.23 26.92 6.60
N ILE A 264 -35.19 27.44 7.36
CA ILE A 264 -35.02 27.64 8.81
C ILE A 264 -35.04 26.33 9.60
N LYS A 265 -35.60 25.26 9.02
CA LYS A 265 -35.76 23.91 9.61
C LYS A 265 -35.50 22.84 8.54
N PRO A 266 -35.15 21.60 8.93
CA PRO A 266 -34.88 20.50 7.99
C PRO A 266 -36.17 19.89 7.43
N LEU A 267 -37.01 20.71 6.78
CA LEU A 267 -38.31 20.35 6.22
C LEU A 267 -38.51 21.11 4.90
N GLU A 268 -39.05 20.46 3.86
CA GLU A 268 -39.26 21.09 2.54
C GLU A 268 -40.27 22.26 2.58
N HIS A 269 -41.22 22.23 3.51
CA HIS A 269 -42.27 23.26 3.64
C HIS A 269 -41.92 24.34 4.68
N ALA A 270 -40.70 24.34 5.22
CA ALA A 270 -40.27 25.37 6.16
C ALA A 270 -40.08 26.73 5.46
N GLU A 271 -40.09 27.80 6.25
CA GLU A 271 -39.72 29.12 5.75
C GLU A 271 -38.26 29.13 5.27
N THR A 272 -37.98 30.01 4.31
CA THR A 272 -36.67 30.11 3.68
C THR A 272 -35.88 31.28 4.25
N VAL A 273 -34.57 31.09 4.41
CA VAL A 273 -33.65 32.16 4.79
C VAL A 273 -33.39 33.04 3.57
N THR A 274 -33.60 34.36 3.71
CA THR A 274 -33.44 35.36 2.64
C THR A 274 -32.18 36.21 2.78
N ILE A 275 -31.34 35.92 3.77
CA ILE A 275 -30.08 36.63 4.01
C ILE A 275 -29.16 36.39 2.81
N PRO A 276 -28.62 37.43 2.16
CA PRO A 276 -27.64 37.26 1.10
C PRO A 276 -26.33 36.71 1.67
N TYR A 277 -25.77 35.69 1.04
CA TYR A 277 -24.53 35.03 1.46
C TYR A 277 -23.66 34.67 0.26
N SER A 278 -22.37 34.47 0.51
CA SER A 278 -21.38 34.07 -0.49
C SER A 278 -21.00 32.60 -0.32
N PHE A 279 -20.85 32.13 0.91
CA PHE A 279 -20.42 30.76 1.21
C PHE A 279 -21.34 30.08 2.21
N MET A 280 -21.41 28.75 2.15
CA MET A 280 -22.08 27.92 3.14
C MET A 280 -21.07 26.96 3.75
N ARG A 281 -20.86 27.05 5.07
CA ARG A 281 -19.97 26.15 5.81
C ARG A 281 -20.78 25.08 6.55
N PRO A 282 -20.54 23.79 6.31
CA PRO A 282 -21.21 22.71 7.05
C PRO A 282 -20.85 22.70 8.53
N ILE A 283 -21.86 22.58 9.41
CA ILE A 283 -21.66 22.49 10.86
C ILE A 283 -22.39 21.33 11.54
N LYS A 284 -23.46 20.80 10.94
CA LYS A 284 -24.18 19.62 11.47
C LYS A 284 -24.93 18.89 10.35
N ILE A 285 -25.10 17.57 10.49
CA ILE A 285 -25.90 16.76 9.56
C ILE A 285 -27.02 16.05 10.30
N GLN A 286 -28.20 16.03 9.68
CA GLN A 286 -29.37 15.28 10.12
C GLN A 286 -30.03 14.62 8.92
N ASN A 287 -29.81 13.32 8.75
CA ASN A 287 -30.28 12.52 7.62
C ASN A 287 -29.88 13.12 6.26
N GLU A 288 -30.82 13.74 5.55
CA GLU A 288 -30.61 14.34 4.22
C GLU A 288 -30.36 15.85 4.28
N TRP A 289 -30.35 16.41 5.49
CA TRP A 289 -30.23 17.82 5.74
C TRP A 289 -28.88 18.17 6.35
N LEU A 290 -28.31 19.26 5.86
CA LEU A 290 -27.04 19.83 6.25
C LEU A 290 -27.34 21.19 6.86
N TYR A 291 -27.00 21.37 8.12
CA TYR A 291 -27.03 22.67 8.77
C TYR A 291 -25.74 23.40 8.43
N VAL A 292 -25.88 24.62 7.93
CA VAL A 292 -24.79 25.43 7.41
C VAL A 292 -24.78 26.80 8.07
N GLU A 293 -23.57 27.33 8.26
CA GLU A 293 -23.34 28.75 8.48
C GLU A 293 -23.31 29.47 7.15
N LEU A 294 -24.07 30.56 7.05
CA LEU A 294 -24.06 31.45 5.89
C LEU A 294 -23.02 32.53 6.14
N GLN A 295 -22.07 32.69 5.20
CA GLN A 295 -20.93 33.59 5.36
C GLN A 295 -20.85 34.61 4.21
N ASP A 296 -20.28 35.78 4.49
CA ASP A 296 -19.96 36.80 3.49
C ASP A 296 -18.63 36.53 2.77
N ASN A 297 -18.21 37.44 1.89
CA ASN A 297 -16.93 37.37 1.17
C ASN A 297 -15.68 37.37 2.08
N ASN A 298 -15.84 37.77 3.35
CA ASN A 298 -14.76 37.82 4.35
C ASN A 298 -14.85 36.65 5.34
N TYR A 299 -15.66 35.62 5.04
CA TYR A 299 -15.92 34.46 5.90
C TYR A 299 -16.57 34.80 7.24
N LYS A 300 -17.22 35.95 7.36
CA LYS A 300 -17.95 36.34 8.56
C LYS A 300 -19.34 35.70 8.56
N THR A 301 -19.71 35.07 9.67
CA THR A 301 -21.04 34.46 9.84
C THR A 301 -22.14 35.53 9.85
N LEU A 302 -23.06 35.42 8.89
CA LEU A 302 -24.25 36.27 8.75
C LEU A 302 -25.50 35.62 9.34
N GLY A 303 -25.53 34.29 9.38
CA GLY A 303 -26.66 33.52 9.88
C GLY A 303 -26.45 32.03 9.68
N THR A 304 -27.51 31.27 9.86
CA THR A 304 -27.49 29.81 9.70
C THR A 304 -28.76 29.33 8.99
N GLY A 305 -28.70 28.13 8.45
CA GLY A 305 -29.86 27.50 7.84
C GLY A 305 -29.63 26.05 7.46
N TRP A 306 -30.67 25.41 6.96
CA TRP A 306 -30.68 24.01 6.54
C TRP A 306 -30.75 23.92 5.03
N ILE A 307 -29.88 23.11 4.44
CA ILE A 307 -29.93 22.76 3.03
C ILE A 307 -30.06 21.25 2.88
N ARG A 308 -30.75 20.78 1.84
CA ARG A 308 -30.81 19.36 1.54
C ARG A 308 -29.60 18.98 0.69
N TRP A 309 -28.77 18.08 1.19
CA TRP A 309 -27.51 17.72 0.53
C TRP A 309 -27.63 16.46 -0.34
N ARG A 310 -28.62 15.60 -0.07
CA ARG A 310 -28.92 14.41 -0.87
C ARG A 310 -30.41 14.16 -1.03
N LYS A 311 -30.79 13.50 -2.14
CA LYS A 311 -32.13 12.96 -2.39
C LYS A 311 -32.04 11.83 -3.41
N ASP A 312 -32.71 10.71 -3.16
CA ASP A 312 -32.79 9.55 -4.09
C ASP A 312 -31.40 9.13 -4.63
N ASP A 313 -30.43 8.96 -3.73
CA ASP A 313 -29.01 8.62 -4.01
C ASP A 313 -28.24 9.62 -4.90
N ASN A 314 -28.77 10.84 -5.07
CA ASN A 314 -28.09 11.92 -5.76
C ASN A 314 -27.58 12.98 -4.78
N LEU A 315 -26.33 13.40 -4.97
CA LEU A 315 -25.78 14.57 -4.29
C LEU A 315 -26.31 15.85 -4.94
N LEU A 316 -26.97 16.70 -4.15
CA LEU A 316 -27.58 17.97 -4.62
C LEU A 316 -26.61 19.16 -4.52
N ILE A 317 -25.47 18.95 -3.89
CA ILE A 317 -24.46 19.96 -3.61
C ILE A 317 -23.15 19.71 -4.37
N LYS A 318 -22.35 20.77 -4.47
CA LYS A 318 -20.92 20.74 -4.72
C LYS A 318 -20.20 21.08 -3.41
N TYR A 319 -18.94 20.71 -3.30
CA TYR A 319 -18.13 20.99 -2.13
C TYR A 319 -16.74 21.47 -2.57
N SER A 320 -16.14 22.33 -1.74
CA SER A 320 -14.75 22.75 -1.89
C SER A 320 -13.93 22.27 -0.70
N LEU A 321 -12.80 21.63 -0.98
CA LEU A 321 -11.86 21.18 0.06
C LEU A 321 -10.91 22.30 0.51
N LEU A 322 -10.64 23.26 -0.36
CA LEU A 322 -9.70 24.36 -0.14
C LEU A 322 -10.41 25.70 -0.38
N ASN A 323 -9.82 26.76 0.18
CA ASN A 323 -10.29 28.14 0.00
C ASN A 323 -9.99 28.70 -1.38
#